data_AF-A0A0Q0ANS7-F1
#
_entry.id   AF-A0A0Q0ANS7-F1
#
_cell.length_a   1.000
_cell.length_b   1.000
_cell.length_c   1.000
_cell.angle_alpha   90.00
_cell.angle_beta   90.00
_cell.angle_gamma   90.00
#
_symmetry.space_group_name_H-M   'P 1'
#
loop_
_entity.id
_entity.type
_entity.pdbx_description
1 polymer ?
#
loop_
_entity_poly.entity_id
_entity_poly.type
_entity_poly.pdbx_seq_one_letter_code
_entity_poly.pdbx_strand_id
1 'polypeptide(L)'
;MWRALVGWNPDRDYDAMQYTGGALVQISGDRVTYRFGFAAQFQLGRNTSDQPAETWHEAYLDGLPGFTGATLEMDCVDPADPNLKSPGPDGRIEVKFTAEVTP
;
A
#
# COMPACT_ATOMS: atom_id res chain seq x y z
N MET A 1 -17.74 23.51 24.30
CA MET A 1 -17.48 22.23 23.62
C MET A 1 -16.60 22.44 22.39
N TRP A 2 -17.05 23.19 21.38
CA TRP A 2 -16.30 23.47 20.14
C TRP A 2 -15.04 24.34 20.29
N ARG A 3 -14.85 25.00 21.44
CA ARG A 3 -13.63 25.76 21.73
C ARG A 3 -12.38 24.87 21.92
N ALA A 4 -12.54 23.58 22.24
CA ALA A 4 -11.41 22.66 22.41
C ALA A 4 -10.73 22.31 21.06
N LEU A 5 -11.40 22.58 19.95
CA LEU A 5 -10.87 22.43 18.59
C LEU A 5 -10.26 23.73 18.04
N VAL A 6 -10.24 24.81 18.84
CA VAL A 6 -9.75 26.11 18.39
C VAL A 6 -8.27 26.00 18.05
N GLY A 7 -7.97 26.20 16.78
CA GLY A 7 -6.61 26.15 16.22
C GLY A 7 -6.31 24.89 15.42
N TRP A 8 -7.15 23.85 15.48
CA TRP A 8 -7.02 22.72 14.57
C TRP A 8 -7.70 23.05 13.24
N ASN A 9 -6.89 23.16 12.19
CA ASN A 9 -7.35 23.35 10.81
C ASN A 9 -6.86 22.12 10.01
N PRO A 10 -7.75 21.18 9.64
CA PRO A 10 -7.36 20.05 8.81
C PRO A 10 -6.87 20.55 7.45
N ASP A 11 -5.85 19.88 6.90
CA ASP A 11 -5.50 20.05 5.49
C ASP A 11 -6.66 19.54 4.61
N ARG A 12 -6.66 19.90 3.33
CA ARG A 12 -7.74 19.59 2.37
C ARG A 12 -8.01 18.09 2.20
N ASP A 13 -7.02 17.25 2.50
CA ASP A 13 -7.07 15.81 2.28
C ASP A 13 -7.75 15.05 3.44
N TYR A 14 -8.06 15.77 4.53
CA TYR A 14 -8.81 15.22 5.65
C TYR A 14 -10.32 15.32 5.43
N ASP A 15 -11.02 14.26 5.81
CA ASP A 15 -12.47 14.24 5.94
C ASP A 15 -12.96 15.22 7.00
N ALA A 16 -14.27 15.50 6.94
CA ALA A 16 -14.94 16.25 7.98
C ALA A 16 -14.72 15.62 9.36
N MET A 17 -14.30 16.42 10.32
CA MET A 17 -14.09 15.98 11.70
C MET A 17 -15.37 15.45 12.32
N GLN A 18 -15.26 14.28 12.96
CA GLN A 18 -16.35 13.58 13.61
C GLN A 18 -16.15 13.55 15.12
N TYR A 19 -17.24 13.78 15.85
CA TYR A 19 -17.26 13.59 17.30
C TYR A 19 -17.37 12.09 17.62
N THR A 20 -16.38 11.55 18.33
CA THR A 20 -16.30 10.10 18.63
C THR A 20 -16.89 9.76 20.00
N GLY A 21 -17.31 10.76 20.78
CA GLY A 21 -17.98 10.58 22.06
C GLY A 21 -17.28 11.29 23.20
N GLY A 22 -17.83 11.14 24.40
CA GLY A 22 -17.34 11.78 25.60
C GLY A 22 -17.50 10.89 26.81
N ALA A 23 -16.61 11.06 27.79
CA ALA A 23 -16.60 10.26 29.00
C ALA A 23 -16.33 11.15 30.21
N LEU A 24 -17.06 10.90 31.30
CA LEU A 24 -16.66 11.36 32.62
C LEU A 24 -15.43 10.56 33.03
N VAL A 25 -14.30 11.24 33.21
CA VAL A 25 -13.03 10.60 33.57
C VAL A 25 -12.90 10.48 35.07
N GLN A 26 -13.28 11.54 35.80
CA GLN A 26 -13.14 11.58 37.24
C GLN A 26 -14.11 12.58 37.85
N ILE A 27 -14.63 12.23 39.03
CA ILE A 27 -15.37 13.14 39.90
C ILE A 27 -14.70 13.14 41.29
N SER A 28 -14.48 14.33 41.85
CA SER A 28 -14.13 14.58 43.24
C SER A 28 -15.08 15.62 43.81
N GLY A 29 -15.05 15.84 45.12
CA GLY A 29 -15.96 16.79 45.78
C GLY A 29 -15.82 18.24 45.30
N ASP A 30 -14.68 18.58 44.69
CA ASP A 30 -14.32 19.92 44.22
C ASP A 30 -14.10 20.02 42.70
N ARG A 31 -14.03 18.88 41.98
CA ARG A 31 -13.68 18.88 40.56
C ARG A 31 -14.34 17.76 39.78
N VAL A 32 -14.72 18.08 38.55
CA VAL A 32 -15.23 17.13 37.57
C VAL A 32 -14.37 17.21 36.31
N THR A 33 -13.88 16.07 35.83
CA THR A 33 -13.08 15.99 34.60
C THR A 33 -13.83 15.19 33.54
N TYR A 34 -14.10 15.82 32.40
CA TYR A 34 -14.70 15.19 31.21
C TYR A 34 -13.70 15.16 30.05
N ARG A 35 -13.72 14.07 29.29
CA ARG A 35 -13.00 13.93 28.01
C ARG A 35 -13.99 13.96 26.86
N PHE A 36 -13.63 14.65 25.80
CA PHE A 36 -14.32 14.62 24.50
C PHE A 36 -13.34 14.10 23.45
N GLY A 37 -13.79 13.19 22.59
CA GLY A 37 -13.01 12.63 21.49
C GLY A 37 -13.47 13.19 20.15
N PHE A 38 -12.51 13.49 19.28
CA PHE A 38 -12.73 13.90 17.91
C PHE A 38 -11.74 13.17 17.00
N ALA A 39 -12.17 12.82 15.79
CA ALA A 39 -11.33 12.16 14.79
C ALA A 39 -11.60 12.72 13.39
N ALA A 40 -10.58 12.76 12.55
CA ALA A 40 -10.69 13.01 11.12
C ALA A 40 -9.81 11.98 10.41
N GLN A 41 -10.32 11.45 9.31
CA GLN A 41 -9.62 10.47 8.49
C GLN A 41 -9.02 11.17 7.28
N PHE A 42 -7.95 10.62 6.74
CA PHE A 42 -7.40 11.02 5.45
C PHE A 42 -6.81 9.78 4.79
N GLN A 43 -6.66 9.82 3.47
CA GLN A 43 -5.96 8.78 2.74
C GLN A 43 -4.50 9.17 2.58
N LEU A 44 -3.59 8.24 2.87
CA LEU A 44 -2.18 8.37 2.54
C LEU A 44 -1.88 7.54 1.30
N GLY A 45 -1.35 8.16 0.25
CA GLY A 45 -1.06 7.51 -1.01
C GLY A 45 -2.08 7.84 -2.09
N ARG A 46 -1.63 7.73 -3.34
CA ARG A 46 -2.39 8.12 -4.52
C ARG A 46 -3.42 7.07 -4.91
N ASN A 47 -4.53 7.52 -5.48
CA ASN A 47 -5.57 6.63 -5.99
C ASN A 47 -5.28 6.13 -7.41
N THR A 48 -4.56 6.93 -8.19
CA THR A 48 -4.30 6.67 -9.60
C THR A 48 -2.85 7.01 -9.94
N SER A 49 -2.30 6.39 -10.98
CA SER A 49 -0.87 6.55 -11.34
C SER A 49 -0.50 7.92 -11.89
N ASP A 50 -1.47 8.72 -12.31
CA ASP A 50 -1.30 10.10 -12.79
C ASP A 50 -1.19 11.13 -11.65
N GLN A 51 -1.53 10.73 -10.42
CA GLN A 51 -1.35 11.56 -9.23
C GLN A 51 0.10 11.48 -8.71
N PRO A 52 0.59 12.55 -8.06
CA PRO A 52 1.93 12.55 -7.50
C PRO A 52 2.08 11.47 -6.42
N ALA A 53 3.27 10.88 -6.33
CA ALA A 53 3.61 9.96 -5.25
C ALA A 53 3.61 10.68 -3.89
N GLU A 54 2.95 10.09 -2.90
CA GLU A 54 2.92 10.59 -1.52
C GLU A 54 3.74 9.71 -0.58
N THR A 55 3.93 8.45 -0.96
CA THR A 55 4.73 7.47 -0.22
C THR A 55 6.06 7.20 -0.91
N TRP A 56 7.04 6.76 -0.13
CA TRP A 56 8.33 6.34 -0.69
C TRP A 56 8.20 5.17 -1.68
N HIS A 57 7.26 4.25 -1.43
CA HIS A 57 7.04 3.11 -2.32
C HIS A 57 6.50 3.55 -3.68
N GLU A 58 5.55 4.48 -3.72
CA GLU A 58 5.06 5.06 -4.97
C GLU A 58 6.18 5.79 -5.71
N ALA A 59 6.99 6.59 -5.00
CA ALA A 59 8.13 7.29 -5.60
C ALA A 59 9.19 6.33 -6.17
N TYR A 60 9.41 5.20 -5.49
CA TYR A 60 10.28 4.13 -5.99
C TYR A 60 9.71 3.49 -7.27
N LEU A 61 8.41 3.17 -7.28
CA LEU A 61 7.74 2.58 -8.45
C LEU A 61 7.72 3.54 -9.65
N ASP A 62 7.52 4.83 -9.43
CA ASP A 62 7.58 5.86 -10.48
C ASP A 62 8.98 6.00 -11.09
N GLY A 63 10.02 5.68 -10.31
CA GLY A 63 11.40 5.65 -10.77
C GLY A 63 11.77 4.40 -11.57
N LEU A 64 10.90 3.38 -11.64
CA LEU A 64 11.18 2.19 -12.41
C LEU A 64 11.01 2.47 -13.91
N PRO A 65 11.87 1.91 -14.77
CA PRO A 65 11.63 1.93 -16.20
C PRO A 65 10.29 1.23 -16.49
N GLY A 66 9.55 1.76 -17.46
CA GLY A 66 8.31 1.15 -17.93
C GLY A 66 8.54 -0.31 -18.34
N PHE A 67 7.52 -1.15 -18.17
CA PHE A 67 7.60 -2.55 -18.55
C PHE A 67 7.76 -2.68 -20.07
N THR A 68 8.93 -3.12 -20.53
CA THR A 68 9.26 -3.24 -21.96
C THR A 68 8.98 -4.62 -22.54
N GLY A 69 8.71 -5.62 -21.70
CA GLY A 69 8.53 -7.00 -22.12
C GLY A 69 8.97 -8.02 -21.08
N ALA A 70 8.77 -9.29 -21.40
CA ALA A 70 9.20 -10.42 -20.59
C ALA A 70 9.77 -11.53 -21.46
N THR A 71 10.73 -12.26 -20.90
CA THR A 71 11.24 -13.51 -21.49
C THR A 71 10.83 -14.65 -20.58
N LEU A 72 10.11 -15.62 -21.14
CA LEU A 72 9.80 -16.90 -20.52
C LEU A 72 10.77 -17.96 -21.00
N GLU A 73 11.33 -18.69 -20.04
CA GLU A 73 12.18 -19.86 -20.25
C GLU A 73 11.55 -21.03 -19.49
N MET A 74 11.12 -22.05 -20.22
CA MET A 74 10.46 -23.24 -19.70
C MET A 74 11.43 -24.42 -19.74
N ASP A 75 11.69 -24.98 -18.56
CA ASP A 75 12.42 -26.24 -18.34
C ASP A 75 11.37 -27.33 -18.01
N CYS A 76 11.14 -28.22 -18.97
CA CYS A 76 10.17 -29.30 -18.88
C CYS A 76 10.81 -30.52 -18.23
N VAL A 77 10.17 -31.03 -17.16
CA VAL A 77 10.53 -32.35 -16.64
C VAL A 77 10.02 -33.43 -17.60
N ASP A 78 10.91 -34.01 -18.40
CA ASP A 78 10.62 -35.21 -19.22
C ASP A 78 11.12 -36.48 -18.52
N PRO A 79 10.22 -37.35 -18.03
CA PRO A 79 10.58 -38.62 -17.38
C PRO A 79 11.35 -39.59 -18.27
N ALA A 80 11.29 -39.42 -19.59
CA ALA A 80 11.98 -40.26 -20.57
C ALA A 80 13.34 -39.69 -20.99
N ASP A 81 13.74 -38.52 -20.49
CA ASP A 81 15.03 -37.92 -20.87
C ASP A 81 16.20 -38.64 -20.17
N PRO A 82 17.17 -39.19 -20.91
CA PRO A 82 18.33 -39.85 -20.33
C PRO A 82 19.25 -38.93 -19.52
N ASN A 83 19.11 -37.61 -19.66
CA ASN A 83 19.86 -36.59 -18.92
C ASN A 83 19.06 -35.99 -17.75
N LEU A 84 17.86 -36.51 -17.46
CA LEU A 84 17.01 -36.05 -16.37
C LEU A 84 17.73 -36.14 -15.02
N LYS A 85 17.75 -35.03 -14.27
CA LYS A 85 18.31 -34.99 -12.91
C LYS A 85 17.19 -35.08 -11.88
N SER A 86 17.12 -36.19 -11.16
CA SER A 86 16.13 -36.35 -10.08
C SER A 86 16.65 -35.82 -8.73
N PRO A 87 15.83 -35.07 -7.95
CA PRO A 87 14.47 -34.64 -8.26
C PRO A 87 14.45 -33.24 -8.92
N GLY A 88 13.87 -33.12 -10.12
CA GLY A 88 13.52 -31.84 -10.70
C GLY A 88 13.86 -31.65 -12.19
N PRO A 89 13.70 -30.42 -12.69
CA PRO A 89 14.10 -30.01 -14.03
C PRO A 89 15.62 -30.11 -14.20
N ASP A 90 16.10 -30.31 -15.43
CA ASP A 90 17.52 -30.65 -15.65
C ASP A 90 18.44 -29.45 -15.90
N GLY A 91 17.86 -28.25 -15.99
CA GLY A 91 18.51 -26.97 -16.22
C GLY A 91 18.57 -26.57 -17.70
N ARG A 92 18.01 -27.36 -18.62
CA ARG A 92 17.90 -27.01 -20.05
C ARG A 92 16.54 -26.36 -20.32
N ILE A 93 16.54 -25.41 -21.25
CA ILE A 93 15.32 -24.68 -21.63
C ILE A 93 14.82 -25.26 -22.94
N GLU A 94 13.68 -25.94 -22.91
CA GLU A 94 13.02 -26.51 -24.09
C GLU A 94 12.24 -25.45 -24.86
N VAL A 95 11.67 -24.47 -24.15
CA VAL A 95 10.91 -23.39 -24.78
C VAL A 95 11.36 -22.06 -24.23
N LYS A 96 11.81 -21.19 -25.14
CA LYS A 96 12.11 -19.79 -24.86
C LYS A 96 11.24 -18.90 -25.72
N PHE A 97 10.50 -17.99 -25.09
CA PHE A 97 9.69 -17.00 -25.77
C PHE A 97 9.93 -15.63 -25.16
N THR A 98 10.17 -14.64 -26.01
CA THR A 98 10.27 -13.25 -25.62
C THR A 98 9.08 -12.48 -26.21
N ALA A 99 8.34 -11.82 -25.34
CA ALA A 99 7.34 -10.84 -25.73
C ALA A 99 7.88 -9.45 -25.41
N GLU A 100 7.94 -8.59 -26.42
CA GLU A 100 8.13 -7.16 -26.22
C GLU A 100 6.76 -6.48 -26.13
N VAL A 101 6.67 -5.46 -25.28
CA VAL A 101 5.47 -4.62 -25.17
C VAL A 101 5.88 -3.23 -25.60
N THR A 102 5.22 -2.73 -26.65
CA THR A 102 5.29 -1.30 -26.98
C THR A 102 4.29 -0.59 -26.06
N PRO A 103 4.72 0.36 -25.22
CA PRO A 103 3.86 1.06 -24.28
C PRO A 103 2.80 1.93 -24.95
#